data_AF-A0A3C0Z9F1-F1
#
_entry.id   AF-A0A3C0Z9F1-F1
#
_cell.length_a   1.000
_cell.length_b   1.000
_cell.length_c   1.000
_cell.angle_alpha   90.00
_cell.angle_beta   90.00
_cell.angle_gamma   90.00
#
_symmetry.space_group_name_H-M   'P 1'
#
loop_
_entity.id
_entity.type
_entity.pdbx_description
1 polymer ?
#
loop_
_entity_poly.entity_id
_entity_poly.type
_entity_poly.pdbx_seq_one_letter_code
_entity_poly.pdbx_strand_id
1 'polypeptide(L)'
;YLVDRVGFESANAHGEVKRSFEGSYDPLYQLAYLVGGLQLMRIKEEVVDQGKMSFADFHDRVIKENYLPMEMLRAIIKGEQLKPDHETNWKFYHFNN
;
A
#
# COMPACT_ATOMS: atom_id res chain seq x y z
N TYR A 1 5.41 -15.37 -17.99
CA TYR A 1 5.32 -14.91 -16.57
C TYR A 1 3.89 -14.99 -16.04
N LEU A 2 2.92 -14.18 -16.48
CA LEU A 2 1.54 -14.22 -15.93
C LEU A 2 0.88 -15.61 -16.06
N VAL A 3 1.13 -16.32 -17.16
CA VAL A 3 0.68 -17.71 -17.31
C VAL A 3 1.48 -18.64 -16.39
N ASP A 4 2.80 -18.71 -16.57
CA ASP A 4 3.65 -19.74 -15.95
C ASP A 4 3.85 -19.59 -14.43
N ARG A 5 3.73 -18.37 -13.90
CA ARG A 5 4.05 -18.03 -12.50
C ARG A 5 2.85 -17.57 -11.69
N VAL A 6 1.84 -17.00 -12.34
CA VAL A 6 0.60 -16.51 -11.68
C VAL A 6 -0.59 -17.42 -11.98
N GLY A 7 -0.53 -18.22 -13.06
CA GLY A 7 -1.58 -19.19 -13.41
C GLY A 7 -2.72 -18.60 -14.25
N PHE A 8 -2.48 -17.49 -14.95
CA PHE A 8 -3.50 -16.88 -15.80
C PHE A 8 -3.72 -17.71 -17.07
N GLU A 9 -4.97 -17.77 -17.54
CA GLU A 9 -5.24 -18.18 -18.92
C GLU A 9 -4.57 -17.21 -19.91
N SER A 10 -4.07 -17.72 -21.04
CA SER A 10 -3.33 -16.90 -22.02
C SER A 10 -4.10 -15.68 -22.52
N ALA A 11 -5.41 -15.78 -22.70
CA ALA A 11 -6.26 -14.66 -23.12
C ALA A 11 -6.30 -13.54 -22.06
N ASN A 12 -6.45 -13.91 -20.79
CA ASN A 12 -6.46 -12.95 -19.67
C ASN A 12 -5.07 -12.32 -19.45
N ALA A 13 -4.01 -13.13 -19.56
CA ALA A 13 -2.64 -12.64 -19.48
C ALA A 13 -2.34 -11.60 -20.58
N HIS A 14 -2.82 -11.84 -21.81
CA HIS A 14 -2.69 -10.87 -22.90
C HIS A 14 -3.45 -9.57 -22.60
N GLY A 15 -4.68 -9.68 -22.08
CA GLY A 15 -5.49 -8.52 -21.67
C GLY A 15 -4.81 -7.65 -20.63
N GLU A 16 -4.25 -8.24 -19.56
CA GLU A 16 -3.55 -7.48 -18.52
C GLU A 16 -2.31 -6.78 -19.05
N VAL A 17 -1.48 -7.46 -19.85
CA VAL A 17 -0.30 -6.86 -20.46
C VAL A 17 -0.70 -5.69 -21.35
N LYS A 18 -1.64 -5.92 -22.28
CA LYS A 18 -2.14 -4.89 -23.19
C LYS A 18 -2.65 -3.66 -22.40
N ARG A 19 -3.45 -3.87 -21.35
CA ARG A 19 -3.97 -2.82 -20.48
C ARG A 19 -2.87 -1.98 -19.80
N SER A 20 -1.72 -2.58 -19.46
CA SER A 20 -0.57 -1.86 -18.88
C SER A 20 0.15 -0.94 -19.87
N PHE A 21 0.02 -1.18 -21.19
CA PHE A 21 0.77 -0.46 -22.22
C PHE A 21 -0.09 0.47 -23.09
N GLU A 22 -1.41 0.33 -23.09
CA GLU A 22 -2.33 1.16 -23.89
C GLU A 22 -2.62 2.55 -23.30
N GLY A 23 -1.88 2.98 -22.26
CA GLY A 23 -1.90 4.35 -21.73
C GLY A 23 -3.19 4.78 -21.03
N SER A 24 -4.21 3.90 -20.99
CA SER A 24 -5.49 4.17 -20.33
C SER A 24 -5.41 4.09 -18.79
N TYR A 25 -4.29 3.59 -18.26
CA TYR A 25 -4.00 3.48 -16.83
C TYR A 25 -2.65 4.09 -16.51
N ASP A 26 -2.55 4.71 -15.33
CA ASP A 26 -1.28 5.23 -14.82
C ASP A 26 -0.26 4.08 -14.69
N PRO A 27 1.01 4.27 -15.10
CA PRO A 27 2.05 3.25 -14.99
C PRO A 27 2.21 2.65 -13.58
N LEU A 28 1.86 3.39 -12.53
CA LEU A 28 1.96 2.96 -11.13
C LEU A 28 0.68 2.25 -10.62
N TYR A 29 -0.35 2.11 -11.43
CA TYR A 29 -1.62 1.53 -11.00
C TYR A 29 -1.47 0.08 -10.53
N GLN A 30 -0.78 -0.76 -11.31
CA GLN A 30 -0.65 -2.18 -10.98
C GLN A 30 0.21 -2.40 -9.72
N LEU A 31 1.26 -1.59 -9.51
CA LEU A 31 2.08 -1.70 -8.30
C LEU A 31 1.39 -1.16 -7.05
N ALA A 32 0.43 -0.24 -7.19
CA ALA A 32 -0.27 0.37 -6.05
C ALA A 32 -0.95 -0.67 -5.15
N TYR A 33 -1.44 -1.78 -5.70
CA TYR A 33 -2.08 -2.86 -4.93
C TYR A 33 -1.13 -3.50 -3.92
N LEU A 34 0.02 -4.00 -4.40
CA LEU A 34 0.99 -4.65 -3.53
C LEU A 34 1.67 -3.62 -2.62
N VAL A 35 2.07 -2.47 -3.16
CA VAL A 35 2.77 -1.42 -2.41
C VAL A 35 1.89 -0.88 -1.28
N GLY A 36 0.61 -0.60 -1.56
CA GLY A 36 -0.35 -0.19 -0.53
C GLY A 36 -0.56 -1.27 0.54
N GLY A 37 -0.66 -2.54 0.13
CA GLY A 37 -0.72 -3.66 1.07
C GLY A 37 0.51 -3.71 2.00
N LEU A 38 1.71 -3.60 1.45
CA LEU A 38 2.96 -3.56 2.21
C LEU A 38 3.03 -2.37 3.18
N GLN A 39 2.59 -1.19 2.74
CA GLN A 39 2.51 0.00 3.57
C GLN A 39 1.55 -0.20 4.75
N LEU A 40 0.34 -0.72 4.52
CA LEU A 40 -0.63 -1.01 5.59
C LEU A 40 -0.10 -2.06 6.58
N MET A 41 0.52 -3.12 6.07
CA MET A 41 1.15 -4.15 6.91
C MET A 41 2.24 -3.54 7.80
N ARG A 42 3.04 -2.61 7.27
CA ARG A 42 4.07 -1.93 8.06
C ARG A 42 3.47 -1.02 9.14
N ILE A 43 2.39 -0.28 8.85
CA ILE A 43 1.72 0.54 9.87
C ILE A 43 1.17 -0.37 10.98
N LYS A 44 0.53 -1.49 10.60
CA LYS A 44 0.04 -2.50 11.53
C LYS A 44 1.16 -3.04 12.43
N GLU A 45 2.34 -3.33 11.88
CA GLU A 45 3.50 -3.74 12.68
C GLU A 45 3.94 -2.66 13.68
N GLU A 46 3.94 -1.39 13.28
CA GLU A 46 4.39 -0.28 14.12
C GLU A 46 3.44 0.06 15.30
N VAL A 47 2.16 -0.30 15.20
CA VAL A 47 1.13 0.07 16.19
C VAL A 47 0.38 -1.10 16.82
N VAL A 48 0.00 -2.11 16.05
CA VAL A 48 -0.73 -3.28 16.56
C VAL A 48 0.23 -4.30 17.14
N ASP A 49 1.25 -4.71 16.37
CA ASP A 49 2.19 -5.75 16.84
C ASP A 49 3.08 -5.27 17.99
N GLN A 50 3.26 -3.96 18.10
CA GLN A 50 3.93 -3.33 19.24
C GLN A 50 3.00 -3.08 20.44
N GLY A 51 1.74 -3.52 20.39
CA GLY A 51 0.78 -3.44 21.49
C GLY A 51 0.27 -2.03 21.80
N LYS A 52 0.43 -1.06 20.89
CA LYS A 52 -0.03 0.33 21.07
C LYS A 52 -1.51 0.50 20.74
N MET A 53 -2.10 -0.43 19.99
CA MET A 53 -3.47 -0.36 19.49
C MET A 53 -4.02 -1.78 19.24
N SER A 54 -5.32 -1.99 19.43
CA SER A 54 -5.97 -3.26 19.05
C SER A 54 -6.18 -3.35 17.53
N PHE A 55 -6.41 -4.56 17.00
CA PHE A 55 -6.80 -4.72 15.59
C PHE A 55 -8.12 -4.02 15.26
N ALA A 56 -9.09 -4.04 16.16
CA ALA A 56 -10.38 -3.40 15.95
C ALA A 56 -10.21 -1.88 15.80
N ASP A 57 -9.52 -1.25 16.77
CA ASP A 57 -9.25 0.20 16.72
C ASP A 57 -8.43 0.60 15.49
N PHE A 58 -7.47 -0.24 15.09
CA PHE A 58 -6.66 -0.02 13.89
C PHE A 58 -7.51 -0.03 12.62
N HIS A 59 -8.34 -1.06 12.42
CA HIS A 59 -9.21 -1.14 11.26
C HIS A 59 -10.25 -0.01 11.24
N ASP A 60 -10.86 0.30 12.38
CA ASP A 60 -11.83 1.39 12.50
C ASP A 60 -11.19 2.73 12.12
N ARG A 61 -9.97 3.01 12.59
CA ARG A 61 -9.23 4.22 12.21
C ARG A 61 -8.89 4.24 10.72
N VAL A 62 -8.32 3.16 10.19
CA VAL A 62 -7.94 3.08 8.76
C VAL A 62 -9.15 3.35 7.86
N ILE A 63 -10.31 2.75 8.16
CA ILE A 63 -11.53 2.94 7.39
C ILE A 63 -12.07 4.37 7.54
N LYS A 64 -12.03 4.93 8.76
CA LYS A 64 -12.55 6.27 9.05
C LYS A 64 -11.76 7.37 8.35
N GLU A 65 -10.44 7.26 8.30
CA GLU A 65 -9.57 8.24 7.64
C GLU A 65 -9.68 8.19 6.10
N ASN A 66 -10.20 7.09 5.56
CA ASN A 66 -10.55 6.95 4.13
C ASN A 66 -9.34 7.23 3.22
N TYR A 67 -9.55 7.83 2.05
CA TYR A 67 -8.54 7.99 1.02
C TYR A 67 -7.49 9.04 1.39
N LEU A 68 -6.33 8.58 1.83
CA LEU A 68 -5.15 9.40 2.15
C LEU A 68 -3.87 8.76 1.63
N PRO A 69 -2.81 9.55 1.37
CA PRO A 69 -1.46 9.02 1.21
C PRO A 69 -1.06 8.20 2.44
N MET A 70 -0.43 7.05 2.24
CA MET A 70 -0.18 6.08 3.32
C MET A 70 0.69 6.63 4.46
N GLU A 71 1.66 7.50 4.18
CA GLU A 71 2.46 8.13 5.25
C GLU A 71 1.64 9.12 6.08
N MET A 72 0.65 9.79 5.48
CA MET A 72 -0.27 10.66 6.22
C MET A 72 -1.20 9.84 7.11
N LEU A 73 -1.73 8.73 6.58
CA LEU A 73 -2.50 7.77 7.37
C LEU A 73 -1.68 7.25 8.56
N ARG A 74 -0.42 6.87 8.31
CA ARG A 74 0.52 6.45 9.35
C ARG A 74 0.69 7.53 10.41
N ALA A 75 0.93 8.79 10.02
CA ALA A 75 1.10 9.90 10.95
C ALA A 75 -0.14 10.10 11.83
N ILE A 76 -1.34 10.06 11.25
CA ILE A 76 -2.62 10.18 11.98
C ILE A 76 -2.80 9.02 12.97
N ILE A 77 -2.54 7.79 12.54
CA ILE A 77 -2.67 6.59 13.38
C ILE A 77 -1.68 6.64 14.56
N LYS A 78 -0.47 7.17 14.33
CA LYS A 78 0.57 7.31 15.35
C LYS A 78 0.46 8.58 16.20
N GLY A 79 -0.42 9.51 15.84
CA GLY A 79 -0.53 10.82 16.47
C GLY A 79 0.69 11.72 16.23
N GLU A 80 1.40 11.53 15.12
CA GLU A 80 2.56 12.34 14.74
C GLU A 80 2.10 13.71 14.21
N GLN A 81 2.74 14.78 14.67
CA GLN A 81 2.53 16.13 14.17
C GLN A 81 3.53 16.40 13.05
N LEU A 82 3.02 16.65 11.84
CA LEU A 82 3.85 16.97 10.67
C LEU A 82 3.88 18.48 10.43
N LYS A 83 4.98 18.97 9.85
CA LYS A 83 5.05 20.35 9.37
C LYS A 83 4.32 20.49 8.03
N PRO A 84 3.81 21.70 7.67
CA PRO A 84 3.15 21.92 6.38
C PRO A 84 4.00 21.60 5.15
N ASP A 85 5.33 21.68 5.28
CA ASP A 85 6.33 21.41 4.24
C ASP A 85 6.94 20.00 4.34
N HIS A 86 6.26 19.06 5.02
CA HIS A 86 6.75 17.70 5.18
C HIS A 86 6.91 16.99 3.84
N GLU A 87 8.12 16.48 3.60
CA GLU A 87 8.42 15.56 2.51
C GLU A 87 8.51 14.13 3.02
N THR A 88 8.00 13.20 2.22
CA THR A 88 8.01 11.76 2.54
C THR A 88 9.43 11.25 2.78
N ASN A 89 9.66 10.65 3.95
CA ASN A 89 10.93 9.99 4.26
C ASN A 89 10.74 8.53 4.69
N TRP A 90 9.49 8.06 4.71
CA TRP A 90 9.13 6.76 5.27
C TRP A 90 9.65 5.61 4.41
N LYS A 91 10.49 4.77 5.02
CA LYS A 91 10.94 3.49 4.45
C LYS A 91 10.08 2.37 5.03
N PHE A 92 9.02 2.04 4.30
CA PHE A 92 8.00 1.08 4.75
C PHE A 92 8.36 -0.39 4.48
N TYR A 93 9.36 -0.65 3.64
CA TYR A 93 9.73 -2.00 3.24
C TYR A 93 11.25 -2.17 3.26
N HIS A 94 11.69 -3.32 3.77
CA HIS A 94 13.08 -3.74 3.73
C HIS A 94 13.24 -4.82 2.67
N PHE A 95 13.97 -4.53 1.60
CA PHE A 95 14.43 -5.55 0.68
C PHE A 95 15.69 -6.17 1.28
N ASN A 96 15.59 -7.41 1.77
CA ASN A 96 16.79 -8.19 2.02
C ASN A 96 17.44 -8.45 0.65
N ASN A 97 18.63 -7.88 0.43
CA ASN A 97 19.47 -8.18 -0.73
C ASN A 97 20.18 -9.52 -0.52
#